data_AF-A0A1A8V4U3-F1
#
_entry.id   AF-A0A1A8V4U3-F1
#
_cell.length_a   1.000
_cell.length_b   1.000
_cell.length_c   1.000
_cell.angle_alpha   90.00
_cell.angle_beta   90.00
_cell.angle_gamma   90.00
#
_symmetry.space_group_name_H-M   'P 1'
#
loop_
_entity.id
_entity.type
_entity.pdbx_description
1 polymer ?
#
loop_
_entity_poly.entity_id
_entity_poly.type
_entity_poly.pdbx_seq_one_letter_code
_entity_poly.pdbx_strand_id
1 'polypeptide(L)'
;MLTDVHILQDLMDAASRRSVPVYILLDSQGVPHFLDMCSRLQIGAQHLRNIRARTLQGIGLGLSFGKLPGSLCNKYMLVDGV
;
A
#
# COMPACT_ATOMS: atom_id res chain seq x y z
N MET A 1 4.02 2.22 8.88
CA MET A 1 2.68 1.62 8.84
C MET A 1 1.69 2.65 8.32
N LEU A 2 0.89 2.28 7.31
CA LEU A 2 -0.29 3.04 6.89
C LEU A 2 -1.47 2.46 7.68
N THR A 3 -2.05 3.25 8.56
CA THR A 3 -3.17 2.84 9.43
C THR A 3 -4.33 3.82 9.37
N ASP A 4 -4.24 4.81 8.49
CA ASP A 4 -5.28 5.81 8.32
C ASP A 4 -6.30 5.29 7.31
N VAL A 5 -7.47 4.92 7.82
CA VAL A 5 -8.59 4.42 7.04
C VAL A 5 -9.14 5.50 6.10
N HIS A 6 -9.07 6.78 6.48
CA HIS A 6 -9.59 7.87 5.65
C HIS A 6 -8.71 8.09 4.42
N ILE A 7 -7.38 8.00 4.55
CA ILE A 7 -6.47 8.06 3.40
C ILE A 7 -6.81 6.95 2.40
N LEU A 8 -7.05 5.72 2.88
CA LEU A 8 -7.41 4.62 1.99
C LEU A 8 -8.77 4.87 1.32
N GLN A 9 -9.75 5.39 2.06
CA GLN A 9 -11.05 5.76 1.52
C GLN A 9 -10.94 6.79 0.40
N ASP A 10 -10.17 7.87 0.60
CA ASP A 10 -9.98 8.93 -0.41
C ASP A 10 -9.33 8.40 -1.69
N LEU A 11 -8.33 7.52 -1.56
CA LEU A 11 -7.69 6.84 -2.70
C LEU A 11 -8.68 5.95 -3.45
N MET A 12 -9.52 5.21 -2.73
CA MET A 12 -10.54 4.32 -3.31
C MET A 12 -11.63 5.12 -4.04
N ASP A 13 -12.06 6.25 -3.47
CA ASP A 13 -13.02 7.15 -4.11
C ASP A 13 -12.43 7.84 -5.34
N ALA A 14 -11.15 8.25 -5.31
CA ALA A 14 -10.47 8.78 -6.48
C ALA A 14 -10.39 7.73 -7.61
N ALA A 15 -10.04 6.49 -7.28
CA ALA A 15 -9.95 5.41 -8.25
C ALA A 15 -11.30 5.01 -8.84
N SER A 16 -12.34 4.87 -8.00
CA SER A 16 -13.64 4.36 -8.42
C SER A 16 -14.55 5.42 -9.04
N ARG A 17 -14.59 6.64 -8.47
CA ARG A 17 -15.53 7.70 -8.90
C ARG A 17 -14.93 8.62 -9.94
N ARG A 18 -13.62 8.85 -9.90
CA ARG A 18 -12.92 9.79 -10.79
C ARG A 18 -12.02 9.10 -11.81
N SER A 19 -11.94 7.77 -11.78
CA SER A 19 -11.07 6.97 -12.66
C SER A 19 -9.59 7.40 -12.61
N VAL A 20 -9.12 7.85 -11.43
CA VAL A 20 -7.70 8.18 -11.21
C VAL A 20 -6.91 6.88 -10.96
N PRO A 21 -5.84 6.58 -11.73
CA PRO A 21 -5.04 5.38 -11.50
C PRO A 21 -4.25 5.51 -10.19
N VAL A 22 -4.45 4.56 -9.27
CA VAL A 22 -3.76 4.56 -7.98
C VAL A 22 -2.79 3.38 -7.89
N TYR A 23 -1.53 3.70 -7.60
CA TYR A 23 -0.47 2.72 -7.37
C TYR A 23 -0.01 2.81 -5.92
N ILE A 24 -0.09 1.68 -5.22
CA ILE A 24 0.26 1.57 -3.80
C ILE A 24 1.46 0.65 -3.67
N LEU A 25 2.57 1.17 -3.14
CA LEU A 25 3.75 0.38 -2.78
C LEU A 25 3.85 0.29 -1.26
N LEU A 26 3.84 -0.94 -0.75
CA LEU A 26 3.78 -1.23 0.68
C LEU A 26 5.00 -2.06 1.09
N ASP A 27 5.53 -1.79 2.28
CA ASP A 27 6.45 -2.74 2.93
C ASP A 27 5.69 -4.04 3.24
N SER A 28 6.36 -5.19 3.13
CA SER A 28 5.74 -6.49 3.36
C SER A 28 5.12 -6.61 4.76
N GLN A 29 5.72 -5.95 5.76
CA GLN A 29 5.21 -5.91 7.13
C GLN A 29 3.89 -5.12 7.28
N GLY A 30 3.60 -4.20 6.34
CA GLY A 30 2.40 -3.38 6.36
C GLY A 30 1.16 -4.05 5.76
N VAL A 31 1.32 -5.19 5.07
CA VAL A 31 0.24 -5.87 4.34
C VAL A 31 -0.92 -6.28 5.24
N PRO A 32 -0.72 -6.89 6.42
CA PRO A 32 -1.84 -7.31 7.26
C PRO A 32 -2.74 -6.14 7.65
N HIS A 33 -2.15 -5.00 7.99
CA HIS A 33 -2.89 -3.78 8.33
C HIS A 33 -3.62 -3.18 7.12
N PHE A 34 -2.99 -3.19 5.95
CA PHE A 34 -3.64 -2.75 4.72
C PHE A 34 -4.88 -3.60 4.40
N LEU A 35 -4.77 -4.93 4.51
CA LEU A 35 -5.89 -5.84 4.28
C LEU A 35 -7.01 -5.67 5.31
N ASP A 36 -6.69 -5.42 6.59
CA ASP A 36 -7.69 -5.08 7.61
C ASP A 36 -8.49 -3.82 7.23
N MET A 37 -7.80 -2.76 6.81
CA MET A 37 -8.47 -1.54 6.35
C MET A 37 -9.34 -1.80 5.12
N CYS A 38 -8.87 -2.59 4.15
CA CYS A 38 -9.67 -3.00 2.99
C CYS A 38 -10.94 -3.76 3.39
N SER A 39 -10.83 -4.64 4.39
CA SER A 39 -11.97 -5.39 4.92
C SER A 39 -12.98 -4.46 5.59
N ARG A 40 -12.50 -3.52 6.42
CA ARG A 40 -13.34 -2.55 7.15
C ARG A 40 -14.07 -1.58 6.21
N LEU A 41 -13.44 -1.23 5.10
CA LEU A 41 -14.04 -0.39 4.05
C LEU A 41 -14.88 -1.17 3.03
N GLN A 42 -14.99 -2.50 3.18
CA GLN A 42 -15.76 -3.37 2.28
C GLN A 42 -15.36 -3.20 0.80
N ILE A 43 -14.04 -3.15 0.56
CA ILE A 43 -13.49 -2.87 -0.78
C ILE A 43 -13.78 -4.04 -1.73
N GLY A 44 -14.76 -3.85 -2.61
CA GLY A 44 -15.12 -4.79 -3.67
C GLY A 44 -14.35 -4.61 -4.99
N ALA A 45 -14.57 -5.55 -5.92
CA ALA A 45 -13.88 -5.60 -7.22
C ALA A 45 -13.99 -4.32 -8.07
N GLN A 46 -15.07 -3.56 -7.93
CA GLN A 46 -15.26 -2.28 -8.63
C GLN A 46 -14.21 -1.24 -8.24
N HIS A 47 -13.84 -1.17 -6.96
CA HIS A 47 -12.83 -0.25 -6.45
C HIS A 47 -11.43 -0.62 -6.96
N LEU A 48 -11.18 -1.91 -7.18
CA LEU A 48 -9.87 -2.42 -7.58
C LEU A 48 -9.56 -2.29 -9.08
N ARG A 49 -10.53 -1.89 -9.90
CA ARG A 49 -10.33 -1.77 -11.36
C ARG A 49 -9.19 -0.83 -11.73
N ASN A 50 -9.03 0.25 -10.95
CA ASN A 50 -8.03 1.28 -11.21
C ASN A 50 -6.98 1.40 -10.10
N ILE A 51 -6.83 0.34 -9.30
CA ILE A 51 -5.91 0.29 -8.17
C ILE A 51 -4.98 -0.90 -8.34
N ARG A 52 -3.68 -0.66 -8.14
CA ARG A 52 -2.67 -1.70 -8.08
C ARG A 52 -1.86 -1.55 -6.82
N ALA A 53 -2.00 -2.50 -5.91
CA ALA A 53 -1.15 -2.61 -4.72
C ALA A 53 -0.05 -3.65 -4.97
N ARG A 54 1.19 -3.30 -4.65
CA ARG A 54 2.34 -4.21 -4.65
C ARG A 54 3.12 -4.09 -3.36
N THR A 55 3.76 -5.18 -3.00
CA THR A 55 4.65 -5.24 -1.85
C THR A 55 6.09 -5.13 -2.31
N LEU A 56 6.89 -4.49 -1.47
CA LEU A 56 8.33 -4.37 -1.60
C LEU A 56 8.95 -4.78 -0.26
N GLN A 57 10.19 -5.24 -0.32
CA GLN A 57 10.99 -5.54 0.87
C GLN A 57 12.26 -4.71 0.82
N GLY A 58 12.63 -4.10 1.95
CA GLY A 58 13.90 -3.39 2.06
C GLY A 58 15.09 -4.33 1.88
N ILE A 59 16.24 -3.76 1.55
CA ILE A 59 17.50 -4.52 1.49
C ILE A 59 17.87 -4.97 2.89
N GLY A 60 17.92 -6.29 3.09
CA GLY A 60 18.30 -6.89 4.36
C GLY A 60 19.81 -7.10 4.50
N LEU A 61 20.23 -7.49 5.70
CA LEU A 61 21.62 -7.79 6.04
C LEU A 61 21.81 -9.30 6.20
N GLY A 62 22.75 -9.88 5.45
CA GLY A 62 23.18 -11.26 5.66
C GLY A 62 24.04 -11.39 6.92
N LEU A 63 23.77 -12.39 7.73
CA LEU A 63 24.49 -12.69 8.97
C LEU A 63 25.10 -14.10 8.88
N SER A 64 26.08 -14.40 9.72
CA SER A 64 26.67 -15.75 9.81
C SER A 64 25.65 -16.84 10.17
N PHE A 65 24.54 -16.47 10.81
CA PHE A 65 23.41 -17.34 11.12
C PHE A 65 22.08 -16.72 10.68
N GLY A 66 21.91 -16.53 9.36
CA GLY A 66 20.62 -16.14 8.77
C GLY A 66 20.65 -14.75 8.12
N LYS A 67 19.50 -14.10 8.05
CA LYS A 67 19.34 -12.79 7.42
C LYS A 67 18.40 -11.91 8.22
N LEU A 68 18.83 -10.69 8.51
CA LEU A 68 17.95 -9.65 9.03
C LEU A 68 17.19 -9.02 7.85
N PRO A 69 15.84 -9.08 7.79
CA PRO A 69 15.08 -8.47 6.71
C PRO A 69 15.21 -6.93 6.76
N GLY A 70 15.31 -6.32 5.59
CA GLY A 70 15.21 -4.86 5.48
C GLY A 70 13.76 -4.40 5.48
N SER A 71 13.52 -3.15 5.86
CA SER A 71 12.22 -2.49 5.80
C SER A 71 12.31 -1.20 4.99
N LEU A 72 11.19 -0.79 4.40
CA LEU A 72 11.08 0.47 3.69
C LEU A 72 10.72 1.60 4.66
N CYS A 73 11.63 2.57 4.80
CA CYS A 73 11.42 3.73 5.67
C CYS A 73 10.78 4.93 4.96
N ASN A 74 10.92 5.01 3.64
CA ASN A 74 10.41 6.13 2.86
C ASN A 74 8.88 6.05 2.72
N LYS A 75 8.22 7.17 3.00
CA LYS A 75 6.77 7.34 2.80
C LYS A 75 6.57 8.64 2.04
N TYR A 76 6.02 8.54 0.84
CA TYR A 76 5.72 9.68 0.00
C TYR A 76 4.56 9.33 -0.93
N MET A 77 3.96 10.35 -1.50
CA MET A 77 2.91 10.24 -2.51
C MET A 77 3.33 11.12 -3.68
N LEU A 78 3.25 10.56 -4.89
CA LEU A 78 3.45 11.30 -6.13
C LEU A 78 2.06 11.50 -6.75
N VAL A 79 1.75 12.74 -7.11
CA VAL A 79 0.44 13.13 -7.66
C VAL A 79 0.68 13.87 -8.96
N ASP A 80 -0.04 13.49 -10.02
CA ASP A 80 0.00 14.14 -11.34
C ASP A 80 1.39 14.25 -12.01
N GLY A 81 2.36 13.43 -11.59
CA GLY A 81 3.69 13.37 -12.19
C GLY A 81 4.66 14.45 -11.72
N VAL A 82 4.36 15.10 -10.58
CA VAL A 82 5.19 16.14 -9.95
C VAL A 82 5.92 15.60 -8.73
#